data_AF-O75780-F1
#
_entry.id   AF-O75780-F1
#
_cell.length_a   1.000
_cell.length_b   1.000
_cell.length_c   1.000
_cell.angle_alpha   90.00
_cell.angle_beta   90.00
_cell.angle_gamma   90.00
#
_symmetry.space_group_name_H-M   'P 1'
#
loop_
_entity.id
_entity.type
_entity.pdbx_description
1 polymer ?
#
loop_
_entity_poly.entity_id
_entity_poly.type
_entity_poly.pdbx_seq_one_letter_code
_entity_poly.pdbx_strand_id
1 'polypeptide(L)'
;ARVILSGKASNNPPFVIHDMETLCMAEKTLVAKLVANGIQNKEAEVRIFHRCQCTSVETVTELTEFAKAIPGFANLDLNDQVTLLKYGVYEAIFAMLSSVMNKDGMLVAYGNGFITREFLKSLRKPFCDIMEPKFDFAMKFNALELDDSDISLFVAA
;
A
#
# COMPACT_ATOMS: atom_id res chain seq x y z
N ALA A 1 -3.11 -8.66 7.65
CA ALA A 1 -3.03 -8.95 6.21
C ALA A 1 -2.87 -10.45 5.88
N ARG A 2 -1.88 -11.17 6.45
CA ARG A 2 -1.61 -12.60 6.18
C ARG A 2 -2.83 -13.53 6.32
N VAL A 3 -3.69 -13.30 7.32
CA VAL A 3 -4.93 -14.07 7.52
C VAL A 3 -5.89 -13.94 6.33
N ILE A 4 -6.04 -12.73 5.78
CA ILE A 4 -6.89 -12.46 4.61
C ILE A 4 -6.27 -13.11 3.37
N LEU A 5 -4.98 -12.89 3.13
CA LEU A 5 -4.26 -13.41 1.95
C LEU A 5 -4.19 -14.94 1.90
N SER A 6 -4.24 -15.61 3.05
CA SER A 6 -4.26 -17.09 3.14
C SER A 6 -5.66 -17.69 3.03
N GLY A 7 -6.70 -16.87 2.83
CA GLY A 7 -8.09 -17.33 2.73
C GLY A 7 -8.66 -17.85 4.06
N LYS A 8 -7.98 -17.59 5.19
CA LYS A 8 -8.40 -18.03 6.53
C LYS A 8 -9.39 -17.06 7.20
N ALA A 9 -9.64 -15.89 6.61
CA ALA A 9 -10.67 -14.96 7.06
C ALA A 9 -12.07 -15.50 6.69
N SER A 10 -12.88 -15.88 7.68
CA SER A 10 -14.01 -16.81 7.49
C SER A 10 -15.29 -16.24 6.89
N ASN A 11 -15.50 -14.91 6.84
CA ASN A 11 -16.84 -14.38 6.57
C ASN A 11 -16.96 -13.45 5.35
N ASN A 12 -15.87 -12.85 4.84
CA ASN A 12 -15.95 -12.03 3.63
C ASN A 12 -14.58 -11.91 2.94
N PRO A 13 -14.33 -12.64 1.83
CA PRO A 13 -13.08 -12.50 1.09
C PRO A 13 -12.99 -11.11 0.43
N PRO A 14 -11.77 -10.61 0.15
CA PRO A 14 -11.60 -9.33 -0.54
C PRO A 14 -12.16 -9.40 -1.96
N PHE A 15 -12.78 -8.31 -2.42
CA PHE A 15 -13.22 -8.19 -3.81
C PHE A 15 -12.00 -8.15 -4.75
N VAL A 16 -11.95 -9.05 -5.73
CA VAL A 16 -10.79 -9.18 -6.62
C VAL A 16 -10.88 -8.21 -7.79
N ILE A 17 -9.83 -7.42 -8.00
CA ILE A 17 -9.66 -6.47 -9.11
C ILE A 17 -8.62 -7.04 -10.06
N HIS A 18 -9.05 -7.50 -11.23
CA HIS A 18 -8.18 -8.17 -12.22
C HIS A 18 -8.33 -7.63 -13.65
N ASP A 19 -9.25 -6.70 -13.86
CA ASP A 19 -9.47 -6.02 -15.14
C ASP A 19 -10.16 -4.67 -14.93
N MET A 20 -10.46 -3.98 -16.03
CA MET A 20 -11.13 -2.68 -15.99
C MET A 20 -12.58 -2.75 -15.50
N GLU A 21 -13.27 -3.87 -15.73
CA GLU A 21 -14.66 -4.05 -15.30
C GLU A 21 -14.73 -4.16 -13.78
N THR A 22 -13.95 -5.08 -13.21
CA THR A 22 -13.84 -5.28 -11.76
C THR A 22 -13.29 -4.04 -11.06
N LEU A 23 -12.35 -3.30 -11.67
CA LEU A 23 -11.91 -2.00 -11.15
C LEU A 23 -13.07 -1.01 -11.02
N CYS A 24 -13.90 -0.88 -12.06
CA CYS A 24 -15.06 0.01 -12.02
C CYS A 24 -16.08 -0.41 -10.94
N MET A 25 -16.30 -1.72 -10.77
CA MET A 25 -17.15 -2.25 -9.70
C MET A 25 -16.58 -1.93 -8.31
N ALA A 26 -15.27 -2.12 -8.10
CA ALA A 26 -14.60 -1.78 -6.86
C ALA A 26 -14.68 -0.28 -6.54
N GLU A 27 -14.52 0.58 -7.54
CA GLU A 27 -14.64 2.04 -7.36
C GLU A 27 -16.04 2.45 -6.87
N LYS A 28 -17.10 1.78 -7.34
CA LYS A 28 -18.48 2.05 -6.94
C LYS A 28 -18.83 1.50 -5.55
N THR A 29 -18.22 0.37 -5.17
CA THR A 29 -18.61 -0.40 -3.97
C THR A 29 -17.68 -0.17 -2.78
N LEU A 30 -16.37 -0.14 -2.99
CA LEU A 30 -15.36 -0.04 -1.93
C LEU A 30 -14.96 1.41 -1.63
N VAL A 31 -15.08 2.31 -2.62
CA VAL A 31 -14.47 3.65 -2.56
C VAL A 31 -15.53 4.77 -2.47
N ALA A 32 -16.80 4.44 -2.26
CA ALA A 32 -17.96 5.34 -2.40
C ALA A 32 -17.84 6.71 -1.69
N LYS A 33 -17.01 6.86 -0.63
CA LYS A 33 -16.79 8.13 0.08
C LYS A 33 -15.72 9.06 -0.52
N LEU A 34 -14.84 8.58 -1.41
CA LEU A 34 -13.76 9.38 -2.04
C LEU A 34 -14.01 9.64 -3.54
N VAL A 35 -15.24 9.45 -4.00
CA VAL A 35 -15.66 9.45 -5.42
C VAL A 35 -16.26 10.81 -5.85
N ALA A 36 -16.37 11.78 -4.95
CA ALA A 36 -17.06 13.05 -5.21
C ALA A 36 -16.29 14.07 -6.10
N ASN A 37 -15.02 13.84 -6.42
CA ASN A 37 -14.18 14.88 -7.03
C ASN A 37 -13.68 14.52 -8.43
N GLY A 38 -14.51 14.60 -9.47
CA GLY A 38 -14.12 14.79 -10.90
C GLY A 38 -13.14 13.79 -11.58
N ILE A 39 -12.54 12.87 -10.83
CA ILE A 39 -11.47 11.95 -11.25
C ILE A 39 -12.05 10.72 -11.97
N GLN A 40 -13.34 10.42 -11.78
CA GLN A 40 -14.06 9.35 -12.48
C GLN A 40 -13.93 9.44 -14.01
N ASN A 41 -13.81 10.67 -14.55
CA ASN A 41 -13.68 10.92 -15.99
C ASN A 41 -12.24 10.77 -16.53
N LYS A 42 -11.26 10.46 -15.67
CA LYS A 42 -9.88 10.22 -16.09
C LYS A 42 -9.69 8.76 -16.49
N GLU A 43 -8.67 8.50 -17.31
CA GLU A 43 -8.24 7.13 -17.67
C GLU A 43 -8.01 6.28 -16.41
N ALA A 44 -8.31 4.99 -16.50
CA ALA A 44 -8.30 4.08 -15.35
C ALA A 44 -6.93 4.03 -14.64
N GLU A 45 -5.85 4.06 -15.40
CA GLU A 45 -4.48 4.08 -14.87
C GLU A 45 -4.19 5.32 -14.04
N VAL A 46 -4.70 6.48 -14.48
CA VAL A 46 -4.59 7.74 -13.73
C VAL A 46 -5.37 7.64 -12.43
N ARG A 47 -6.54 7.00 -12.44
CA ARG A 47 -7.35 6.78 -11.23
C ARG A 47 -6.63 5.84 -10.26
N ILE A 48 -6.09 4.71 -10.73
CA ILE A 48 -5.29 3.78 -9.91
C ILE A 48 -4.11 4.53 -9.29
N PHE A 49 -3.35 5.27 -10.10
CA PHE A 49 -2.19 6.03 -9.62
C PHE A 49 -2.58 7.07 -8.57
N HIS A 50 -3.68 7.79 -8.79
CA HIS A 50 -4.21 8.73 -7.80
C HIS A 50 -4.58 8.02 -6.48
N ARG A 51 -5.18 6.82 -6.54
CA ARG A 51 -5.47 6.04 -5.32
C ARG A 51 -4.21 5.61 -4.58
N CYS A 52 -3.18 5.19 -5.31
CA CYS A 52 -1.87 4.91 -4.71
C CYS A 52 -1.32 6.16 -4.00
N GLN A 53 -1.40 7.34 -4.63
CA GLN A 53 -0.95 8.59 -4.02
C GLN A 53 -1.74 8.95 -2.75
N CYS A 54 -3.08 8.85 -2.76
CA CYS A 54 -3.89 9.09 -1.56
C CYS A 54 -3.48 8.16 -0.42
N THR A 55 -3.32 6.87 -0.71
CA THR A 55 -2.90 5.87 0.27
C THR A 55 -1.53 6.22 0.84
N SER A 56 -0.57 6.60 -0.01
CA SER A 56 0.76 7.04 0.45
C SER A 56 0.70 8.25 1.38
N VAL A 57 -0.17 9.23 1.12
CA VAL A 57 -0.33 10.40 2.00
C VAL A 57 -0.87 10.00 3.38
N GLU A 58 -1.86 9.10 3.41
CA GLU A 58 -2.38 8.52 4.65
C GLU A 58 -1.25 7.80 5.41
N THR A 59 -0.48 6.94 4.72
CA THR A 59 0.64 6.19 5.35
C THR A 59 1.77 7.09 5.82
N VAL A 60 2.09 8.19 5.12
CA VAL A 60 3.08 9.19 5.58
C VAL A 60 2.63 9.80 6.91
N THR A 61 1.33 10.05 7.06
CA THR A 61 0.76 10.60 8.30
C THR A 61 0.90 9.58 9.43
N GLU A 62 0.54 8.32 9.17
CA GLU A 62 0.68 7.22 10.14
C GLU A 62 2.15 7.00 10.56
N LEU A 63 3.08 7.02 9.60
CA LEU A 63 4.52 6.88 9.88
C LEU A 63 5.08 8.06 10.68
N THR A 64 4.54 9.26 10.47
CA THR A 64 4.92 10.43 11.26
C THR A 64 4.49 10.27 12.72
N GLU A 65 3.27 9.80 12.96
CA GLU A 65 2.78 9.52 14.31
C GLU A 65 3.53 8.35 14.96
N PHE A 66 3.85 7.31 14.19
CA PHE A 66 4.71 6.22 14.65
C PHE A 66 6.10 6.72 15.06
N ALA A 67 6.75 7.55 14.23
CA ALA A 67 8.07 8.09 14.53
C ALA A 67 8.07 8.92 15.82
N LYS A 68 7.04 9.73 16.06
CA LYS A 68 6.88 10.49 17.31
C LYS A 68 6.78 9.60 18.56
N ALA A 69 6.30 8.35 18.41
CA ALA A 69 6.22 7.39 19.50
C ALA A 69 7.57 6.67 19.77
N ILE A 70 8.57 6.82 18.90
CA ILE A 70 9.90 6.23 19.09
C ILE A 70 10.64 7.01 20.19
N PRO A 71 11.14 6.35 21.25
CA PRO A 71 11.90 7.00 22.31
C PRO A 71 13.08 7.81 21.75
N GLY A 72 13.13 9.10 22.08
CA GLY A 72 14.19 10.01 21.67
C GLY A 72 13.96 10.73 20.33
N PHE A 73 13.07 10.26 19.46
CA PHE A 73 12.81 10.92 18.17
C PHE A 73 12.23 12.32 18.37
N ALA A 74 11.21 12.44 19.23
CA ALA A 74 10.58 13.73 19.53
C ALA A 74 11.51 14.73 20.25
N ASN A 75 12.65 14.26 20.75
CA ASN A 75 13.68 15.09 21.40
C ASN A 75 14.70 15.67 20.41
N LEU A 76 14.70 15.24 19.15
CA LEU A 76 15.55 15.77 18.08
C LEU A 76 15.09 17.18 17.67
N ASP A 77 15.98 17.93 16.99
CA ASP A 77 15.59 19.18 16.34
C ASP A 77 14.47 18.94 15.31
N LEU A 78 13.56 19.90 15.17
CA LEU A 78 12.44 19.79 14.24
C LEU A 78 12.92 19.61 12.79
N ASN A 79 14.04 20.21 12.39
CA ASN A 79 14.58 20.03 11.05
C ASN A 79 15.12 18.61 10.84
N ASP A 80 15.71 18.01 11.88
CA ASP A 80 16.20 16.64 11.83
C ASP A 80 15.04 15.66 11.76
N GLN A 81 13.98 15.85 12.55
CA GLN A 81 12.76 15.05 12.48
C GLN A 81 12.15 15.08 11.06
N VAL A 82 12.03 16.27 10.47
CA VAL A 82 11.54 16.44 9.09
C VAL A 82 12.47 15.80 8.08
N THR A 83 13.79 15.91 8.27
CA THR A 83 14.79 15.34 7.36
C THR A 83 14.73 13.81 7.38
N LEU A 84 14.72 13.20 8.57
CA LEU A 84 14.62 11.75 8.72
C LEU A 84 13.35 11.20 8.06
N LEU A 85 12.19 11.82 8.32
CA LEU A 85 10.93 11.42 7.67
C LEU A 85 10.99 11.62 6.15
N LYS A 86 11.50 12.75 5.68
CA LYS A 86 11.59 13.06 4.24
C LYS A 86 12.39 12.02 3.47
N TYR A 87 13.49 11.51 4.04
CA TYR A 87 14.35 10.54 3.38
C TYR A 87 13.96 9.09 3.66
N GLY A 88 13.42 8.76 4.84
CA GLY A 88 13.10 7.38 5.22
C GLY A 88 11.68 6.90 4.90
N VAL A 89 10.71 7.81 4.71
CA VAL A 89 9.28 7.41 4.67
C VAL A 89 8.95 6.43 3.54
N TYR A 90 9.57 6.56 2.36
CA TYR A 90 9.28 5.64 1.26
C TYR A 90 9.91 4.26 1.46
N GLU A 91 11.06 4.19 2.13
CA GLU A 91 11.68 2.91 2.48
C GLU A 91 10.79 2.15 3.48
N ALA A 92 10.32 2.86 4.51
CA ALA A 92 9.35 2.34 5.48
C ALA A 92 8.03 1.90 4.80
N ILE A 93 7.49 2.72 3.89
CA ILE A 93 6.29 2.35 3.13
C ILE A 93 6.51 1.05 2.36
N PHE A 94 7.61 0.89 1.62
CA PHE A 94 7.84 -0.33 0.83
C PHE A 94 8.10 -1.57 1.68
N ALA A 95 8.76 -1.41 2.83
CA ALA A 95 8.90 -2.47 3.83
C ALA A 95 7.54 -2.95 4.32
N MET A 96 6.67 -2.04 4.77
CA MET A 96 5.32 -2.39 5.24
C MET A 96 4.39 -2.89 4.12
N LEU A 97 4.56 -2.37 2.90
CA LEU A 97 3.78 -2.77 1.73
C LEU A 97 3.95 -4.27 1.42
N SER A 98 5.12 -4.84 1.74
CA SER A 98 5.37 -6.27 1.57
C SER A 98 4.37 -7.14 2.37
N SER A 99 3.94 -6.68 3.55
CA SER A 99 3.01 -7.40 4.43
C SER A 99 1.60 -7.53 3.85
N VAL A 100 1.24 -6.69 2.87
CA VAL A 100 -0.06 -6.74 2.17
C VAL A 100 0.05 -7.37 0.77
N MET A 101 1.23 -7.87 0.38
CA MET A 101 1.51 -8.47 -0.92
C MET A 101 1.69 -9.99 -0.82
N ASN A 102 1.21 -10.69 -1.85
CA ASN A 102 1.65 -12.04 -2.17
C ASN A 102 2.14 -12.09 -3.63
N LYS A 103 2.51 -13.27 -4.13
CA LYS A 103 3.03 -13.45 -5.49
C LYS A 103 2.02 -13.06 -6.58
N ASP A 104 0.73 -13.08 -6.26
CA ASP A 104 -0.39 -12.92 -7.20
C ASP A 104 -1.01 -11.52 -7.17
N GLY A 105 -0.70 -10.69 -6.16
CA GLY A 105 -1.30 -9.36 -6.01
C GLY A 105 -1.18 -8.79 -4.60
N MET A 106 -1.96 -7.74 -4.33
CA MET A 106 -1.89 -7.00 -3.07
C MET A 106 -3.27 -6.61 -2.54
N LEU A 107 -3.39 -6.51 -1.23
CA LEU A 107 -4.58 -5.96 -0.59
C LEU A 107 -4.65 -4.43 -0.78
N VAL A 108 -5.87 -3.94 -0.99
CA VAL A 108 -6.22 -2.53 -1.11
C VAL A 108 -7.48 -2.22 -0.31
N ALA A 109 -7.82 -0.94 -0.15
CA ALA A 109 -9.02 -0.49 0.54
C ALA A 109 -9.19 -1.15 1.94
N TYR A 110 -8.14 -1.07 2.77
CA TYR A 110 -8.10 -1.64 4.12
C TYR A 110 -8.38 -3.16 4.17
N GLY A 111 -7.94 -3.89 3.15
CA GLY A 111 -8.12 -5.35 3.07
C GLY A 111 -9.44 -5.80 2.45
N ASN A 112 -10.30 -4.89 2.02
CA ASN A 112 -11.58 -5.21 1.38
C ASN A 112 -11.46 -5.47 -0.12
N GLY A 113 -10.33 -5.10 -0.75
CA GLY A 113 -10.04 -5.41 -2.14
C GLY A 113 -8.70 -6.12 -2.29
N PHE A 114 -8.57 -6.91 -3.35
CA PHE A 114 -7.32 -7.54 -3.77
C PHE A 114 -7.07 -7.24 -5.25
N ILE A 115 -6.07 -6.42 -5.54
CA ILE A 115 -5.69 -6.11 -6.93
C ILE A 115 -4.60 -7.06 -7.39
N THR A 116 -4.82 -7.70 -8.54
CA THR A 116 -3.87 -8.70 -9.06
C THR A 116 -2.63 -8.04 -9.63
N ARG A 117 -1.48 -8.70 -9.44
CA ARG A 117 -0.19 -8.29 -10.01
C ARG A 117 -0.24 -8.24 -11.53
N GLU A 118 -0.84 -9.26 -12.16
CA GLU A 118 -0.97 -9.32 -13.62
C GLU A 118 -1.82 -8.18 -14.18
N PHE A 119 -2.91 -7.78 -13.51
CA PHE A 119 -3.68 -6.62 -13.92
C PHE A 119 -2.83 -5.34 -13.86
N LEU A 120 -2.08 -5.12 -12.78
CA LEU A 120 -1.19 -3.98 -12.65
C LEU A 120 -0.11 -3.96 -13.76
N LYS A 121 0.41 -5.12 -14.16
CA LYS A 121 1.35 -5.25 -15.29
C LYS A 121 0.71 -4.98 -16.65
N SER A 122 -0.59 -5.21 -16.81
CA SER A 122 -1.32 -4.97 -18.06
C SER A 122 -1.64 -3.50 -18.34
N LEU A 123 -1.46 -2.62 -17.35
CA LEU A 123 -1.73 -1.19 -17.50
C LEU A 123 -0.80 -0.55 -18.54
N ARG A 124 -1.24 0.55 -19.17
CA ARG A 124 -0.37 1.24 -20.15
C ARG A 124 0.89 1.80 -19.48
N LYS A 125 1.97 1.95 -20.25
CA LYS A 125 3.17 2.67 -19.78
C LYS A 125 2.84 4.13 -19.43
N PRO A 126 3.48 4.70 -18.38
CA PRO A 126 4.51 4.07 -17.52
C PRO A 126 3.94 3.30 -16.31
N PHE A 127 2.62 3.10 -16.21
CA PHE A 127 1.98 2.61 -14.99
C PHE A 127 2.29 1.13 -14.67
N CYS A 128 2.45 0.29 -15.70
CA CYS A 128 2.85 -1.11 -15.51
C CYS A 128 4.20 -1.29 -14.82
N ASP A 129 5.08 -0.30 -14.90
CA ASP A 129 6.45 -0.39 -14.40
C ASP A 129 6.57 0.06 -12.93
N ILE A 130 5.50 0.62 -12.34
CA ILE A 130 5.55 1.24 -11.01
C ILE A 130 5.61 0.20 -9.89
N MET A 131 4.70 -0.78 -9.95
CA MET A 131 4.45 -1.74 -8.87
C MET A 131 5.30 -3.01 -8.98
N GLU A 132 5.71 -3.39 -10.20
CA GLU A 132 6.44 -4.64 -10.42
C GLU A 132 7.72 -4.75 -9.58
N PRO A 133 8.58 -3.72 -9.49
CA PRO A 133 9.77 -3.79 -8.63
C PRO A 133 9.43 -3.95 -7.13
N LYS A 134 8.24 -3.51 -6.70
CA LYS A 134 7.81 -3.58 -5.29
C LYS A 134 7.32 -4.98 -4.97
N PHE A 135 6.64 -5.64 -5.92
CA PHE A 135 6.36 -7.06 -5.81
C PHE A 135 7.65 -7.89 -5.75
N ASP A 136 8.64 -7.59 -6.59
CA ASP A 136 9.93 -8.30 -6.58
C ASP A 136 10.67 -8.14 -5.24
N PHE A 137 10.65 -6.93 -4.68
CA PHE A 137 11.17 -6.68 -3.34
C PHE A 137 10.37 -7.45 -2.28
N ALA A 138 9.04 -7.34 -2.30
CA ALA A 138 8.15 -7.96 -1.31
C ALA A 138 8.31 -9.48 -1.27
N MET A 139 8.50 -10.15 -2.41
CA MET A 139 8.67 -11.61 -2.41
C MET A 139 9.96 -12.04 -1.71
N LYS A 140 11.04 -11.28 -1.89
CA LYS A 140 12.31 -11.54 -1.20
C LYS A 140 12.23 -11.19 0.27
N PHE A 141 11.59 -10.06 0.60
CA PHE A 141 11.45 -9.58 1.97
C PHE A 141 10.52 -10.48 2.80
N ASN A 142 9.38 -10.90 2.24
CA ASN A 142 8.45 -11.81 2.91
C ASN A 142 9.04 -13.21 3.15
N ALA A 143 10.05 -13.63 2.38
CA ALA A 143 10.76 -14.89 2.61
C ALA A 143 11.60 -14.89 3.90
N LEU A 144 11.80 -13.72 4.52
CA LEU A 144 12.42 -13.60 5.85
C LEU A 144 11.44 -13.91 6.99
N GLU A 145 10.14 -14.08 6.68
CA GLU A 145 9.06 -14.46 7.61
C GLU A 145 8.88 -13.53 8.83
N LEU A 146 9.40 -12.30 8.76
CA LEU A 146 9.31 -11.29 9.82
C LEU A 146 7.88 -11.10 10.33
N ASP A 147 7.69 -10.97 11.63
CA ASP A 147 6.39 -10.63 12.20
C ASP A 147 6.21 -9.11 12.39
N ASP A 148 5.06 -8.69 12.92
CA ASP A 148 4.77 -7.26 13.12
C ASP A 148 5.73 -6.62 14.13
N SER A 149 6.30 -7.38 15.06
CA SER A 149 7.29 -6.87 16.03
C SER A 149 8.64 -6.62 15.35
N ASP A 150 9.10 -7.54 14.51
CA ASP A 150 10.32 -7.38 13.72
C ASP A 150 10.21 -6.18 12.77
N ILE A 151 9.07 -6.05 12.08
CA ILE A 151 8.82 -4.96 11.13
C ILE A 151 8.79 -3.61 11.87
N SER A 152 8.19 -3.56 13.06
CA SER A 152 8.15 -2.33 13.85
C SER A 152 9.55 -1.83 14.21
N LEU A 153 10.46 -2.74 14.58
CA LEU A 153 11.85 -2.40 14.87
C LEU A 153 12.62 -2.03 13.60
N PHE A 154 12.40 -2.76 12.51
CA PHE A 154 13.04 -2.49 11.22
C PHE A 154 12.68 -1.10 10.68
N VAL A 155 11.42 -0.69 10.80
CA VAL A 155 10.94 0.64 10.35
C VAL A 155 11.42 1.77 11.26
N ALA A 156 11.72 1.47 12.53
CA ALA A 156 12.21 2.45 13.50
C ALA A 156 13.73 2.69 13.44
N ALA A 157 14.49 1.77 12.81
CA ALA A 157 15.95 1.80 12.73
C ALA A 157 16.45 2.76 11.65
#